data_AF-A0A543PGH1-F1
#
_entry.id   AF-A0A543PGH1-F1
#
_cell.length_a   1.000
_cell.length_b   1.000
_cell.length_c   1.000
_cell.angle_alpha   90.00
_cell.angle_beta   90.00
_cell.angle_gamma   90.00
#
_symmetry.space_group_name_H-M   'P 1'
#
loop_
_entity.id
_entity.type
_entity.pdbx_description
1 polymer ?
#
loop_
_entity_poly.entity_id
_entity_poly.type
_entity_poly.pdbx_seq_one_letter_code
_entity_poly.pdbx_strand_id
1 'polypeptide(L)'
;MLESTSSRSSASATGLDVRPFRALTYRHRDPGHLARVSSPAYDLVTPAGRERLAGADPHNIVRLILPLPGPGSDDEGDAVQRSTELAADTLRRWQEDGVLIREAEPALWLYELSPAGGGPTTVGWLGAVALPPPGSTAVLPHEDTYPRAVEGRRALLAATGTDLEPIVLAHDPDPEVTALSEEVRRGEPDMTVRDVDDVGHRLWRVTDRGLLDRLTRALARTEAVIADGHHRFAAARAHQHGASAGPGSDSVLALLTPMGPGGLRVDPIHRVVPELDLSAAVGTAAAGFRVADVPTTGGTTADAVRRWMTAPRESGFLVTDGRRLVRLSDPTDDVRAAVPSEAPPAWRGLDVVVAHHSLLGRLWQRSDDPDSVLISHSVEEALRVAVERSGVALLLRAPSPADVAAVARAGARMPRKSTLFVPKPRTGLVLRPLAD
;
A
#
# COMPACT_ATOMS: atom_id res chain seq x y z
N MET A 1 34.56 38.62 15.24
CA MET A 1 35.39 37.88 14.25
C MET A 1 34.66 36.56 14.04
N LEU A 2 34.25 36.30 12.81
CA LEU A 2 33.13 35.45 12.42
C LEU A 2 33.38 33.96 12.73
N GLU A 3 32.43 33.33 13.45
CA GLU A 3 32.35 31.88 13.57
C GLU A 3 31.82 31.30 12.26
N SER A 4 32.68 30.52 11.61
CA SER A 4 32.42 29.81 10.37
C SER A 4 31.41 28.68 10.61
N THR A 5 30.17 28.90 10.18
CA THR A 5 29.16 27.87 9.98
C THR A 5 29.66 26.86 8.94
N SER A 6 30.13 25.71 9.42
CA SER A 6 30.44 24.56 8.59
C SER A 6 29.14 23.98 8.02
N SER A 7 28.75 24.51 6.86
CA SER A 7 27.90 23.86 5.86
C SER A 7 28.30 22.38 5.70
N ARG A 8 27.51 21.47 6.27
CA ARG A 8 27.51 20.07 5.83
C ARG A 8 26.69 19.98 4.55
N SER A 9 27.30 20.41 3.44
CA SER A 9 26.93 19.88 2.13
C SER A 9 27.47 18.44 2.07
N SER A 10 26.67 17.48 2.56
CA SER A 10 26.95 16.07 2.29
C SER A 10 26.48 15.75 0.87
N ALA A 11 27.36 15.09 0.11
CA ALA A 11 27.12 14.53 -1.21
C ALA A 11 25.71 13.93 -1.33
N SER A 12 25.09 14.10 -2.51
CA SER A 12 23.74 13.62 -2.83
C SER A 12 23.49 12.22 -2.25
N ALA A 13 22.75 12.15 -1.16
CA ALA A 13 22.29 10.87 -0.62
C ALA A 13 21.35 10.26 -1.68
N THR A 14 21.81 9.19 -2.34
CA THR A 14 21.00 8.46 -3.32
C THR A 14 20.04 7.47 -2.65
N GLY A 15 20.22 7.18 -1.35
CA GLY A 15 19.39 6.26 -0.59
C GLY A 15 18.50 6.93 0.48
N LEU A 16 17.89 6.11 1.33
CA LEU A 16 16.87 6.55 2.29
C LEU A 16 17.46 7.30 3.50
N ASP A 17 17.03 8.53 3.73
CA ASP A 17 17.28 9.26 4.99
C ASP A 17 16.11 9.01 5.95
N VAL A 18 16.38 8.24 7.00
CA VAL A 18 15.39 7.79 7.99
C VAL A 18 15.79 8.32 9.36
N ARG A 19 14.85 8.98 10.03
CA ARG A 19 15.10 9.64 11.32
C ARG A 19 14.14 9.13 12.40
N PRO A 20 14.62 8.94 13.65
CA PRO A 20 13.75 8.70 14.78
C PRO A 20 12.89 9.94 15.07
N PHE A 21 11.72 9.74 15.66
CA PHE A 21 10.79 10.81 16.00
C PHE A 21 10.01 10.51 17.28
N ARG A 22 9.47 11.53 17.94
CA ARG A 22 8.58 11.42 19.08
C ARG A 22 7.16 11.16 18.59
N ALA A 23 6.79 9.89 18.58
CA ALA A 23 5.46 9.48 18.14
C ALA A 23 4.34 10.03 19.05
N LEU A 24 3.17 10.25 18.47
CA LEU A 24 1.91 10.21 19.22
C LEU A 24 1.38 8.77 19.18
N THR A 25 1.02 8.24 20.36
CA THR A 25 0.49 6.89 20.52
C THR A 25 -0.67 6.90 21.51
N TYR A 26 -1.54 5.89 21.48
CA TYR A 26 -2.55 5.74 22.52
C TYR A 26 -1.89 5.47 23.88
N ARG A 27 -2.37 6.17 24.92
CA ARG A 27 -1.91 5.96 26.30
C ARG A 27 -2.16 4.53 26.77
N HIS A 28 -3.35 4.01 26.48
CA HIS A 28 -3.73 2.65 26.79
C HIS A 28 -3.31 1.74 25.64
N ARG A 29 -2.44 0.77 25.94
CA ARG A 29 -1.84 -0.14 24.94
C ARG A 29 -2.28 -1.59 25.08
N ASP A 30 -3.34 -1.85 25.86
CA ASP A 30 -3.87 -3.20 25.92
C ASP A 30 -4.37 -3.64 24.53
N PRO A 31 -4.17 -4.92 24.15
CA PRO A 31 -4.48 -5.38 22.80
C PRO A 31 -5.94 -5.15 22.39
N GLY A 32 -6.87 -5.28 23.33
CA GLY A 32 -8.30 -5.12 23.08
C GLY A 32 -8.69 -3.68 22.78
N HIS A 33 -8.15 -2.71 23.54
CA HIS A 33 -8.36 -1.30 23.26
C HIS A 33 -7.72 -0.88 21.94
N LEU A 34 -6.44 -1.21 21.71
CA LEU A 34 -5.76 -0.91 20.44
C LEU A 34 -6.55 -1.48 19.26
N ALA A 35 -7.14 -2.66 19.39
CA ALA A 35 -7.97 -3.25 18.35
C ALA A 35 -9.26 -2.47 18.06
N ARG A 36 -9.83 -1.76 19.03
CA ARG A 36 -11.04 -0.95 18.83
C ARG A 36 -10.75 0.47 18.34
N VAL A 37 -9.58 1.02 18.66
CA VAL A 37 -9.24 2.41 18.30
C VAL A 37 -8.43 2.57 17.02
N SER A 38 -7.82 1.50 16.51
CA SER A 38 -7.08 1.52 15.24
C SER A 38 -7.94 1.08 14.06
N SER A 39 -7.55 1.44 12.83
CA SER A 39 -8.29 1.15 11.60
C SER A 39 -7.38 0.64 10.48
N PRO A 40 -7.94 0.07 9.40
CA PRO A 40 -7.26 -0.01 8.11
C PRO A 40 -6.89 1.39 7.57
N ALA A 41 -6.07 1.42 6.52
CA ALA A 41 -5.78 2.64 5.78
C ALA A 41 -7.05 3.26 5.18
N TYR A 42 -7.09 4.59 5.05
CA TYR A 42 -8.31 5.32 4.66
C TYR A 42 -8.97 4.84 3.36
N ASP A 43 -8.18 4.40 2.38
CA ASP A 43 -8.64 3.97 1.06
C ASP A 43 -9.20 2.54 1.03
N LEU A 44 -9.07 1.80 2.14
CA LEU A 44 -9.69 0.49 2.36
C LEU A 44 -11.01 0.57 3.14
N VAL A 45 -11.35 1.75 3.68
CA VAL A 45 -12.52 1.93 4.54
C VAL A 45 -13.74 2.32 3.69
N THR A 46 -14.72 1.42 3.60
CA THR A 46 -16.03 1.72 3.00
C THR A 46 -16.88 2.62 3.90
N PRO A 47 -17.94 3.30 3.40
CA PRO A 47 -18.83 4.09 4.24
C PRO A 47 -19.43 3.32 5.43
N ALA A 48 -19.98 2.13 5.18
CA ALA A 48 -20.47 1.24 6.25
C ALA A 48 -19.34 0.77 7.18
N GLY A 49 -18.14 0.52 6.63
CA GLY A 49 -16.94 0.21 7.40
C GLY A 49 -16.56 1.34 8.36
N ARG A 50 -16.63 2.59 7.90
CA ARG A 50 -16.34 3.79 8.67
C ARG A 50 -17.32 3.95 9.83
N GLU A 51 -18.62 3.75 9.61
CA GLU A 51 -19.64 3.81 10.67
C GLU A 51 -19.38 2.77 11.76
N ARG A 52 -19.11 1.53 11.36
CA ARG A 52 -18.75 0.45 12.28
C ARG A 52 -17.49 0.77 13.09
N LEU A 53 -16.44 1.28 12.45
CA LEU A 53 -15.20 1.69 13.14
C LEU A 53 -15.46 2.84 14.12
N ALA A 54 -16.23 3.85 13.71
CA ALA A 54 -16.57 4.98 14.56
C ALA A 54 -17.46 4.59 15.74
N GLY A 55 -18.30 3.56 15.58
CA GLY A 55 -19.13 2.98 16.65
C GLY A 55 -18.39 2.03 17.58
N ALA A 56 -17.23 1.49 17.18
CA ALA A 56 -16.44 0.57 17.99
C ALA A 56 -15.78 1.26 19.20
N ASP A 57 -15.33 2.51 19.04
CA ASP A 57 -14.78 3.34 20.11
C ASP A 57 -14.88 4.84 19.76
N PRO A 58 -15.22 5.73 20.71
CA PRO A 58 -15.22 7.18 20.46
C PRO A 58 -13.84 7.73 20.05
N HIS A 59 -12.75 7.03 20.38
CA HIS A 59 -11.38 7.41 20.03
C HIS A 59 -10.82 6.65 18.83
N ASN A 60 -11.67 6.01 18.01
CA ASN A 60 -11.19 5.34 16.81
C ASN A 60 -10.61 6.34 15.79
N ILE A 61 -9.37 6.07 15.36
CA ILE A 61 -8.56 6.88 14.45
C ILE A 61 -9.26 7.21 13.12
N VAL A 62 -10.27 6.42 12.73
CA VAL A 62 -11.12 6.71 11.56
C VAL A 62 -11.71 8.12 11.60
N ARG A 63 -11.93 8.67 12.80
CA ARG A 63 -12.42 10.04 13.03
C ARG A 63 -11.42 11.13 12.63
N LEU A 64 -10.13 10.80 12.55
CA LEU A 64 -9.07 11.71 12.09
C LEU A 64 -8.76 11.51 10.60
N ILE A 65 -8.74 10.26 10.11
CA ILE A 65 -8.38 9.97 8.71
C ILE A 65 -9.55 10.12 7.73
N LEU A 66 -10.79 9.92 8.21
CA LEU A 66 -12.05 10.07 7.48
C LEU A 66 -13.06 10.87 8.33
N PRO A 67 -12.75 12.15 8.65
CA PRO A 67 -13.62 13.02 9.43
C PRO A 67 -14.89 13.33 8.65
N LEU A 68 -16.04 13.08 9.28
CA LEU A 68 -17.35 13.45 8.73
C LEU A 68 -17.88 14.63 9.54
N PRO A 69 -17.87 15.86 9.00
CA PRO A 69 -18.57 16.96 9.62
C PRO A 69 -20.08 16.66 9.63
N GLY A 70 -20.81 17.21 10.60
CA GLY A 70 -22.28 17.15 10.62
C GLY A 70 -22.90 17.77 9.34
N PRO A 71 -24.22 17.60 9.13
CA PRO A 71 -24.90 18.21 7.99
C PRO A 71 -24.62 19.72 7.94
N GLY A 72 -24.22 20.20 6.77
CA GLY A 72 -23.83 21.57 6.48
C GLY A 72 -24.00 21.86 4.98
N SER A 73 -23.56 23.03 4.52
CA SER A 73 -23.82 23.49 3.14
C SER A 73 -23.37 22.51 2.05
N ASP A 74 -24.02 22.56 0.89
CA ASP A 74 -23.76 21.72 -0.29
C ASP A 74 -22.48 22.11 -1.05
N ASP A 75 -21.73 23.11 -0.60
CA ASP A 75 -20.48 23.52 -1.26
C ASP A 75 -19.33 22.56 -0.91
N GLU A 76 -18.68 21.99 -1.93
CA GLU A 76 -17.59 21.04 -1.75
C GLU A 76 -16.37 21.68 -1.06
N GLY A 77 -16.12 22.98 -1.29
CA GLY A 77 -15.00 23.71 -0.67
C GLY A 77 -15.18 23.84 0.85
N ASP A 78 -16.36 24.31 1.26
CA ASP A 78 -16.77 24.38 2.67
C ASP A 78 -16.73 23.00 3.35
N ALA A 79 -17.17 21.94 2.66
CA ALA A 79 -17.17 20.59 3.21
C ALA A 79 -15.75 20.07 3.54
N VAL A 80 -14.76 20.29 2.66
CA VAL A 80 -13.37 19.89 2.91
C VAL A 80 -12.79 20.66 4.08
N GLN A 81 -13.00 21.98 4.14
CA GLN A 81 -12.51 22.81 5.24
C GLN A 81 -13.05 22.32 6.58
N ARG A 82 -14.39 22.20 6.73
CA ARG A 82 -15.04 21.70 7.95
C ARG A 82 -14.56 20.31 8.37
N SER A 83 -14.34 19.44 7.39
CA SER A 83 -13.82 18.08 7.59
C SER A 83 -12.40 18.11 8.18
N THR A 84 -11.52 18.95 7.64
CA THR A 84 -10.14 19.08 8.14
C THR A 84 -10.04 19.77 9.49
N GLU A 85 -10.84 20.81 9.74
CA GLU A 85 -10.94 21.48 11.04
C GLU A 85 -11.43 20.51 12.13
N LEU A 86 -12.45 19.70 11.82
CA LEU A 86 -12.94 18.68 12.74
C LEU A 86 -11.86 17.67 13.14
N ALA A 87 -11.03 17.22 12.19
CA ALA A 87 -9.92 16.32 12.51
C ALA A 87 -8.86 17.01 13.38
N ALA A 88 -8.50 18.25 13.07
CA ALA A 88 -7.55 19.03 13.87
C ALA A 88 -8.05 19.22 15.31
N ASP A 89 -9.32 19.62 15.48
CA ASP A 89 -9.95 19.82 16.78
C ASP A 89 -10.07 18.52 17.58
N THR A 90 -10.40 17.42 16.90
CA THR A 90 -10.47 16.10 17.53
C THR A 90 -9.09 15.62 17.99
N LEU A 91 -8.06 15.80 17.16
CA LEU A 91 -6.69 15.45 17.51
C LEU A 91 -6.16 16.29 18.68
N ARG A 92 -6.47 17.59 18.74
CA ARG A 92 -6.09 18.44 19.88
C ARG A 92 -6.76 17.97 21.17
N ARG A 93 -8.07 17.73 21.14
CA ARG A 93 -8.81 17.20 22.31
C ARG A 93 -8.26 15.86 22.78
N TRP A 94 -7.95 14.93 21.87
CA TRP A 94 -7.37 13.64 22.27
C TRP A 94 -6.00 13.77 22.95
N GLN A 95 -5.20 14.78 22.61
CA GLN A 95 -3.94 15.07 23.29
C GLN A 95 -4.19 15.73 24.66
N GLU A 96 -5.08 16.71 24.73
CA GLU A 96 -5.44 17.42 25.96
C GLU A 96 -6.06 16.49 27.01
N ASP A 97 -6.97 15.61 26.57
CA ASP A 97 -7.63 14.59 27.40
C ASP A 97 -6.69 13.40 27.72
N GLY A 98 -5.52 13.34 27.06
CA GLY A 98 -4.52 12.31 27.29
C GLY A 98 -4.86 10.94 26.70
N VAL A 99 -5.78 10.89 25.74
CA VAL A 99 -6.09 9.71 24.92
C VAL A 99 -4.87 9.33 24.07
N LEU A 100 -4.30 10.32 23.39
CA LEU A 100 -3.02 10.21 22.71
C LEU A 100 -1.95 10.92 23.55
N ILE A 101 -0.79 10.27 23.71
CA ILE A 101 0.37 10.81 24.40
C ILE A 101 1.55 10.90 23.45
N ARG A 102 2.34 11.96 23.61
CA ARG A 102 3.59 12.14 22.89
C ARG A 102 4.72 11.44 23.64
N GLU A 103 5.52 10.67 22.90
CA GLU A 103 6.69 10.00 23.45
C GLU A 103 7.75 10.99 23.93
N ALA A 104 8.42 10.67 25.04
CA ALA A 104 9.42 11.55 25.64
C ALA A 104 10.70 11.68 24.80
N GLU A 105 11.05 10.61 24.07
CA GLU A 105 12.31 10.50 23.31
C GLU A 105 12.00 10.08 21.88
N PRO A 106 12.78 10.58 20.89
CA PRO A 106 12.69 10.09 19.53
C PRO A 106 13.04 8.61 19.44
N ALA A 107 12.25 7.85 18.67
CA ALA A 107 12.46 6.43 18.43
C ALA A 107 12.23 6.07 16.97
N LEU A 108 12.81 4.95 16.54
CA LEU A 108 12.27 4.17 15.42
C LEU A 108 11.46 3.00 15.99
N TRP A 109 10.46 2.54 15.27
CA TRP A 109 9.65 1.41 15.72
C TRP A 109 9.81 0.23 14.79
N LEU A 110 10.26 -0.91 15.30
CA LEU A 110 10.15 -2.14 14.54
C LEU A 110 8.68 -2.58 14.54
N TYR A 111 8.15 -2.94 13.38
CA TYR A 111 6.78 -3.37 13.19
C TYR A 111 6.77 -4.73 12.48
N GLU A 112 6.21 -5.72 13.16
CA GLU A 112 5.94 -7.03 12.59
C GLU A 112 4.44 -7.23 12.33
N LEU A 113 4.13 -7.75 11.15
CA LEU A 113 2.79 -8.15 10.72
C LEU A 113 2.76 -9.66 10.46
N SER A 114 1.87 -10.35 11.16
CA SER A 114 1.61 -11.79 11.04
C SER A 114 0.29 -12.01 10.32
N PRO A 115 0.28 -12.53 9.08
CA PRO A 115 -0.95 -12.74 8.32
C PRO A 115 -1.90 -13.72 9.01
N ALA A 116 -3.20 -13.52 8.78
CA ALA A 116 -4.24 -14.45 9.19
C ALA A 116 -4.07 -15.82 8.50
N GLY A 117 -4.38 -16.91 9.22
CA GLY A 117 -4.28 -18.27 8.69
C GLY A 117 -2.85 -18.82 8.55
N GLY A 118 -1.83 -18.08 9.00
CA GLY A 118 -0.43 -18.48 8.94
C GLY A 118 0.28 -18.03 7.66
N GLY A 119 1.62 -18.10 7.66
CA GLY A 119 2.46 -17.60 6.57
C GLY A 119 3.65 -16.81 7.09
N PRO A 120 4.58 -16.40 6.21
CA PRO A 120 5.73 -15.62 6.62
C PRO A 120 5.28 -14.25 7.14
N THR A 121 5.87 -13.85 8.26
CA THR A 121 5.69 -12.52 8.85
C THR A 121 6.39 -11.47 7.99
N THR A 122 5.77 -10.30 7.87
CA THR A 122 6.42 -9.11 7.32
C THR A 122 7.01 -8.31 8.48
N VAL A 123 8.25 -7.88 8.35
CA VAL A 123 8.97 -7.07 9.35
C VAL A 123 9.47 -5.81 8.67
N GLY A 124 9.26 -4.66 9.30
CA GLY A 124 9.77 -3.38 8.82
C GLY A 124 9.97 -2.37 9.93
N TRP A 125 10.51 -1.21 9.59
CA TRP A 125 10.78 -0.11 10.51
C TRP A 125 9.87 1.07 10.21
N LEU A 126 9.20 1.62 11.21
CA LEU A 126 8.54 2.92 11.12
C LEU A 126 9.53 4.02 11.50
N GLY A 127 9.63 5.02 10.62
CA GLY A 127 10.49 6.18 10.80
C GLY A 127 9.96 7.40 10.06
N ALA A 128 10.54 8.57 10.37
CA ALA A 128 10.37 9.76 9.56
C ALA A 128 11.35 9.67 8.38
N VAL A 129 10.83 9.47 7.16
CA VAL A 129 11.65 9.36 5.95
C VAL A 129 11.67 10.68 5.23
N ALA A 130 12.86 11.23 4.97
CA ALA A 130 12.98 12.49 4.25
C ALA A 130 12.39 12.36 2.84
N LEU A 131 11.65 13.38 2.42
CA LEU A 131 11.09 13.49 1.09
C LEU A 131 12.23 13.77 0.09
N PRO A 132 12.53 12.85 -0.84
CA PRO A 132 13.67 13.04 -1.72
C PRO A 132 13.46 14.20 -2.70
N PRO A 133 14.52 14.93 -3.07
CA PRO A 133 14.42 16.00 -4.04
C PRO A 133 13.98 15.46 -5.42
N PRO A 134 13.40 16.31 -6.29
CA PRO A 134 13.10 15.94 -7.67
C PRO A 134 14.31 15.29 -8.37
N GLY A 135 14.09 14.17 -9.05
CA GLY A 135 15.16 13.42 -9.74
C GLY A 135 15.94 12.43 -8.87
N SER A 136 15.68 12.37 -7.56
CA SER A 136 16.26 11.32 -6.70
C SER A 136 15.66 9.94 -7.00
N THR A 137 16.48 8.91 -6.86
CA THR A 137 16.08 7.49 -6.96
C THR A 137 15.79 6.84 -5.61
N ALA A 138 15.92 7.59 -4.50
CA ALA A 138 15.76 7.04 -3.14
C ALA A 138 14.36 6.46 -2.89
N VAL A 139 13.31 7.14 -3.39
CA VAL A 139 11.91 6.69 -3.28
C VAL A 139 11.23 6.81 -4.64
N LEU A 140 10.87 5.66 -5.22
CA LEU A 140 10.33 5.55 -6.57
C LEU A 140 8.82 5.27 -6.54
N PRO A 141 7.98 6.14 -7.12
CA PRO A 141 6.58 5.84 -7.35
C PRO A 141 6.41 4.92 -8.57
N HIS A 142 5.40 4.04 -8.53
CA HIS A 142 5.06 3.15 -9.65
C HIS A 142 3.59 3.19 -10.09
N GLU A 143 2.79 4.04 -9.45
CA GLU A 143 1.37 4.27 -9.77
C GLU A 143 1.08 5.77 -9.94
N ASP A 144 0.04 6.07 -10.72
CA ASP A 144 -0.54 7.40 -10.86
C ASP A 144 -1.30 7.83 -9.61
N THR A 145 -1.24 9.13 -9.31
CA THR A 145 -2.00 9.74 -8.22
C THR A 145 -3.14 10.60 -8.75
N TYR A 146 -4.29 10.55 -8.09
CA TYR A 146 -5.43 11.39 -8.45
C TYR A 146 -5.40 12.75 -7.73
N PRO A 147 -5.46 13.90 -8.44
CA PRO A 147 -5.31 15.23 -7.83
C PRO A 147 -6.24 15.51 -6.64
N ARG A 148 -7.53 15.13 -6.75
CA ARG A 148 -8.51 15.32 -5.66
C ARG A 148 -8.13 14.54 -4.41
N ALA A 149 -7.62 13.31 -4.57
CA ALA A 149 -7.21 12.48 -3.44
C ALA A 149 -5.95 13.06 -2.76
N VAL A 150 -4.99 13.53 -3.55
CA VAL A 150 -3.78 14.20 -3.05
C VAL A 150 -4.14 15.45 -2.26
N GLU A 151 -5.01 16.31 -2.79
CA GLU A 151 -5.39 17.56 -2.12
C GLU A 151 -6.10 17.31 -0.79
N GLY A 152 -7.06 16.36 -0.75
CA GLY A 152 -7.74 16.02 0.51
C GLY A 152 -6.80 15.50 1.59
N ARG A 153 -5.75 14.74 1.22
CA ARG A 153 -4.72 14.28 2.17
C ARG A 153 -3.80 15.43 2.59
N ARG A 154 -3.41 16.30 1.66
CA ARG A 154 -2.57 17.49 1.93
C ARG A 154 -3.27 18.45 2.91
N ALA A 155 -4.57 18.68 2.71
CA ALA A 155 -5.37 19.54 3.57
C ALA A 155 -5.48 18.97 5.00
N LEU A 156 -5.69 17.65 5.15
CA LEU A 156 -5.67 17.01 6.47
C LEU A 156 -4.30 17.10 7.14
N LEU A 157 -3.22 16.84 6.41
CA LEU A 157 -1.86 16.97 6.95
C LEU A 157 -1.59 18.40 7.42
N ALA A 158 -1.95 19.39 6.60
CA ALA A 158 -1.78 20.80 6.93
C ALA A 158 -2.60 21.23 8.16
N ALA A 159 -3.85 20.77 8.29
CA ALA A 159 -4.73 21.13 9.40
C ALA A 159 -4.33 20.45 10.72
N THR A 160 -3.91 19.19 10.66
CA THR A 160 -3.57 18.39 11.86
C THR A 160 -2.11 18.52 12.28
N GLY A 161 -1.22 18.97 11.37
CA GLY A 161 0.21 19.00 11.60
C GLY A 161 0.80 17.64 11.99
N THR A 162 0.20 16.54 11.51
CA THR A 162 0.53 15.17 11.91
C THR A 162 0.35 14.20 10.74
N ASP A 163 1.34 13.36 10.47
CA ASP A 163 1.11 12.16 9.64
C ASP A 163 0.29 11.16 10.45
N LEU A 164 -0.97 11.01 10.06
CA LEU A 164 -1.92 10.11 10.70
C LEU A 164 -1.76 8.65 10.26
N GLU A 165 -1.09 8.41 9.13
CA GLU A 165 -0.99 7.09 8.50
C GLU A 165 0.39 6.93 7.84
N PRO A 166 1.08 5.80 8.02
CA PRO A 166 2.35 5.55 7.36
C PRO A 166 2.15 5.26 5.87
N ILE A 167 2.98 5.84 4.99
CA ILE A 167 3.20 5.22 3.68
C ILE A 167 3.96 3.90 3.87
N VAL A 168 3.99 3.05 2.85
CA VAL A 168 4.77 1.81 2.90
C VAL A 168 5.80 1.81 1.79
N LEU A 169 7.05 1.60 2.20
CA LEU A 169 8.21 1.55 1.32
C LEU A 169 8.76 0.12 1.32
N ALA A 170 8.96 -0.43 0.13
CA ALA A 170 9.69 -1.68 -0.05
C ALA A 170 11.12 -1.35 -0.50
N HIS A 171 12.08 -1.48 0.41
CA HIS A 171 13.48 -1.10 0.20
C HIS A 171 14.34 -2.26 -0.29
N ASP A 172 15.46 -1.96 -0.92
CA ASP A 172 16.45 -2.98 -1.32
C ASP A 172 16.90 -3.83 -0.13
N PRO A 173 17.01 -5.15 -0.29
CA PRO A 173 17.43 -6.02 0.81
C PRO A 173 18.84 -5.64 1.28
N ASP A 174 18.99 -5.41 2.58
CA ASP A 174 20.28 -5.15 3.22
C ASP A 174 20.42 -6.08 4.44
N PRO A 175 21.50 -6.89 4.51
CA PRO A 175 21.67 -7.90 5.56
C PRO A 175 21.85 -7.30 6.96
N GLU A 176 22.35 -6.06 7.08
CA GLU A 176 22.48 -5.38 8.36
C GLU A 176 21.11 -4.98 8.92
N VAL A 177 20.21 -4.47 8.05
CA VAL A 177 18.82 -4.18 8.42
C VAL A 177 18.12 -5.44 8.92
N THR A 178 18.29 -6.57 8.22
CA THR A 178 17.74 -7.87 8.65
C THR A 178 18.30 -8.28 10.00
N ALA A 179 19.62 -8.25 10.18
CA ALA A 179 20.26 -8.67 11.43
C ALA A 179 19.81 -7.84 12.63
N LEU A 180 19.71 -6.51 12.47
CA LEU A 180 19.23 -5.60 13.51
C LEU A 180 17.74 -5.80 13.83
N SER A 181 16.92 -6.12 12.82
CA SER A 181 15.51 -6.43 13.03
C SER A 181 15.36 -7.70 13.87
N GLU A 182 16.12 -8.76 13.57
CA GLU A 182 16.13 -9.99 14.36
C GLU A 182 16.69 -9.79 15.77
N GLU A 183 17.63 -8.86 15.95
CA GLU A 183 18.14 -8.49 17.28
C GLU A 183 17.02 -7.91 18.16
N VAL A 184 16.27 -6.94 17.65
CA VAL A 184 15.17 -6.30 18.38
C VAL A 184 14.03 -7.28 18.66
N ARG A 185 13.69 -8.17 17.72
CA ARG A 185 12.61 -9.17 17.88
C ARG A 185 12.84 -10.18 19.00
N ARG A 186 14.07 -10.30 19.54
CA ARG A 186 14.35 -11.14 20.71
C ARG A 186 13.80 -10.55 22.01
N GLY A 187 13.53 -9.24 22.04
CA GLY A 187 12.89 -8.57 23.17
C GLY A 187 11.37 -8.67 23.13
N GLU A 188 10.74 -8.21 24.21
CA GLU A 188 9.28 -8.11 24.31
C GLU A 188 8.74 -6.89 23.55
N PRO A 189 7.61 -7.01 22.82
CA PRO A 189 7.00 -5.90 22.11
C PRO A 189 6.32 -4.90 23.06
N ASP A 190 6.44 -3.61 22.76
CA ASP A 190 5.74 -2.51 23.45
C ASP A 190 4.24 -2.45 23.14
N MET A 191 3.85 -2.95 21.97
CA MET A 191 2.45 -3.05 21.55
C MET A 191 2.20 -4.39 20.87
N THR A 192 1.09 -5.02 21.23
CA THR A 192 0.57 -6.20 20.53
C THR A 192 -0.90 -5.99 20.26
N VAL A 193 -1.34 -6.18 19.02
CA VAL A 193 -2.74 -6.07 18.65
C VAL A 193 -3.08 -7.09 17.57
N ARG A 194 -4.30 -7.63 17.60
CA ARG A 194 -4.87 -8.44 16.53
C ARG A 194 -6.05 -7.68 15.97
N ASP A 195 -6.11 -7.55 14.64
CA ASP A 195 -7.20 -6.83 14.00
C ASP A 195 -8.40 -7.72 13.67
N VAL A 196 -9.42 -7.10 13.06
CA VAL A 196 -10.68 -7.76 12.71
C VAL A 196 -10.51 -8.81 11.61
N ASP A 197 -9.42 -8.73 10.85
CA ASP A 197 -9.06 -9.67 9.79
C ASP A 197 -8.10 -10.74 10.31
N ASP A 198 -7.91 -10.84 11.63
CA ASP A 198 -6.99 -11.77 12.34
C ASP A 198 -5.50 -11.57 12.02
N VAL A 199 -5.12 -10.42 11.45
CA VAL A 199 -3.71 -10.06 11.29
C VAL A 199 -3.15 -9.66 12.66
N GLY A 200 -2.05 -10.31 13.04
CA GLY A 200 -1.29 -9.98 14.25
C GLY A 200 -0.30 -8.85 13.99
N HIS A 201 -0.24 -7.88 14.89
CA HIS A 201 0.60 -6.71 14.81
C HIS A 201 1.43 -6.62 16.10
N ARG A 202 2.74 -6.54 15.97
CA ARG A 202 3.65 -6.33 17.11
C ARG A 202 4.60 -5.19 16.81
N LEU A 203 4.79 -4.29 17.78
CA LEU A 203 5.68 -3.15 17.64
C LEU A 203 6.66 -3.05 18.81
N TRP A 204 7.91 -2.71 18.50
CA TRP A 204 8.98 -2.46 19.47
C TRP A 204 9.49 -1.04 19.29
N ARG A 205 9.49 -0.26 20.36
CA ARG A 205 10.02 1.10 20.42
C ARG A 205 11.53 1.02 20.64
N VAL A 206 12.31 1.56 19.72
CA VAL A 206 13.78 1.48 19.78
C VAL A 206 14.38 2.87 19.94
N THR A 207 15.07 3.09 21.07
CA THR A 207 15.77 4.35 21.40
C THR A 207 17.29 4.19 21.54
N ASP A 208 17.82 2.97 21.43
CA ASP A 208 19.26 2.74 21.51
C ASP A 208 20.00 3.42 20.35
N ARG A 209 20.79 4.45 20.67
CA ARG A 209 21.44 5.29 19.64
C ARG A 209 22.41 4.50 18.78
N GLY A 210 23.14 3.54 19.35
CA GLY A 210 24.12 2.74 18.60
C GLY A 210 23.45 1.86 17.54
N LEU A 211 22.33 1.25 17.89
CA LEU A 211 21.49 0.47 16.99
C LEU A 211 20.86 1.36 15.92
N LEU A 212 20.25 2.49 16.32
CA LEU A 212 19.63 3.43 15.38
C LEU A 212 20.64 4.00 14.37
N ASP A 213 21.85 4.35 14.80
CA ASP A 213 22.90 4.85 13.91
C ASP A 213 23.37 3.80 12.89
N ARG A 214 23.41 2.52 13.29
CA ARG A 214 23.72 1.42 12.35
C ARG A 214 22.58 1.19 11.37
N LEU A 215 21.35 1.15 11.87
CA LEU A 215 20.15 0.95 11.05
C LEU A 215 19.97 2.05 9.99
N THR A 216 20.07 3.31 10.39
CA THR A 216 19.88 4.45 9.47
C THR A 216 21.00 4.53 8.44
N ARG A 217 22.26 4.21 8.81
CA ARG A 217 23.35 4.06 7.84
C ARG A 217 23.16 2.90 6.87
N ALA A 218 22.50 1.82 7.31
CA ALA A 218 22.17 0.71 6.43
C ALA A 218 21.08 1.09 5.42
N LEU A 219 20.01 1.73 5.89
CA LEU A 219 18.92 2.24 5.04
C LEU A 219 19.39 3.33 4.08
N ALA A 220 20.38 4.15 4.45
CA ALA A 220 20.96 5.15 3.55
C ALA A 220 21.68 4.55 2.32
N ARG A 221 21.94 3.24 2.29
CA ARG A 221 22.50 2.51 1.14
C ARG A 221 21.44 1.90 0.22
N THR A 222 20.17 1.95 0.61
CA THR A 222 19.08 1.31 -0.13
C THR A 222 18.21 2.34 -0.84
N GLU A 223 17.61 1.93 -1.95
CA GLU A 223 16.48 2.63 -2.58
C GLU A 223 15.19 1.90 -2.21
N ALA A 224 14.05 2.56 -2.38
CA ALA A 224 12.74 1.94 -2.16
C ALA A 224 11.72 2.29 -3.23
N VAL A 225 10.77 1.37 -3.42
CA VAL A 225 9.51 1.67 -4.13
C VAL A 225 8.38 1.93 -3.14
N ILE A 226 7.45 2.80 -3.53
CA ILE A 226 6.24 3.06 -2.73
C ILE A 226 5.28 1.89 -2.89
N ALA A 227 5.32 0.91 -1.97
CA ALA A 227 4.40 -0.23 -1.96
C ALA A 227 2.95 0.18 -1.63
N ASP A 228 2.78 1.27 -0.88
CA ASP A 228 1.46 1.80 -0.53
C ASP A 228 1.55 3.29 -0.18
N GLY A 229 0.49 4.04 -0.48
CA GLY A 229 0.38 5.43 -0.06
C GLY A 229 0.93 6.47 -1.04
N HIS A 230 0.87 6.23 -2.36
CA HIS A 230 1.28 7.21 -3.38
C HIS A 230 0.58 8.56 -3.21
N HIS A 231 -0.73 8.58 -2.89
CA HIS A 231 -1.47 9.82 -2.60
C HIS A 231 -0.93 10.54 -1.35
N ARG A 232 -0.57 9.80 -0.29
CA ARG A 232 -0.02 10.34 0.96
C ARG A 232 1.39 10.90 0.74
N PHE A 233 2.23 10.20 -0.01
CA PHE A 233 3.56 10.68 -0.39
C PHE A 233 3.47 11.96 -1.25
N ALA A 234 2.60 11.98 -2.27
CA ALA A 234 2.38 13.17 -3.08
C ALA A 234 1.82 14.34 -2.26
N ALA A 235 0.92 14.06 -1.31
CA ALA A 235 0.37 15.06 -0.40
C ALA A 235 1.44 15.66 0.54
N ALA A 236 2.31 14.83 1.10
CA ALA A 236 3.43 15.28 1.92
C ALA A 236 4.39 16.18 1.12
N ARG A 237 4.73 15.79 -0.12
CA ARG A 237 5.51 16.62 -1.05
C ARG A 237 4.83 17.94 -1.38
N ALA A 238 3.53 17.93 -1.64
CA ALA A 238 2.77 19.15 -1.90
C ALA A 238 2.71 20.07 -0.66
N HIS A 239 2.60 19.49 0.54
CA HIS A 239 2.64 20.22 1.79
C HIS A 239 4.02 20.85 2.06
N GLN A 240 5.12 20.11 1.82
CA GLN A 240 6.50 20.60 1.96
C GLN A 240 6.77 21.89 1.17
N HIS A 241 6.15 22.05 0.00
CA HIS A 241 6.31 23.22 -0.87
C HIS A 241 5.23 24.29 -0.65
N GLY A 242 4.28 24.05 0.27
CA GLY A 242 3.17 24.95 0.55
C GLY A 242 3.51 26.02 1.59
N ALA A 243 2.69 27.07 1.66
CA ALA A 243 2.86 28.17 2.61
C ALA A 243 2.73 27.76 4.09
N SER A 244 2.07 26.64 4.37
CA SER A 244 1.91 26.08 5.71
C SER A 244 3.02 25.09 6.11
N ALA A 245 4.05 24.92 5.29
CA ALA A 245 5.20 24.08 5.63
C ALA A 245 5.96 24.65 6.84
N GLY A 246 6.34 23.77 7.75
CA GLY A 246 7.14 24.11 8.94
C GLY A 246 8.24 23.08 9.19
N PRO A 247 8.88 23.14 10.37
CA PRO A 247 9.77 22.07 10.82
C PRO A 247 9.11 20.70 10.69
N GLY A 248 9.87 19.71 10.21
CA GLY A 248 9.42 18.33 10.01
C GLY A 248 8.49 18.07 8.81
N SER A 249 8.12 19.11 8.03
CA SER A 249 7.41 18.96 6.75
C SER A 249 8.31 18.41 5.62
N ASP A 250 9.60 18.22 5.87
CA ASP A 250 10.59 17.63 4.95
C ASP A 250 10.63 16.10 4.96
N SER A 251 9.77 15.46 5.75
CA SER A 251 9.70 14.01 5.91
C SER A 251 8.25 13.52 5.93
N VAL A 252 8.09 12.20 5.83
CA VAL A 252 6.81 11.50 5.90
C VAL A 252 6.97 10.24 6.77
N LEU A 253 5.95 9.92 7.56
CA LEU A 253 5.89 8.65 8.29
C LEU A 253 5.84 7.50 7.28
N ALA A 254 6.79 6.57 7.36
CA ALA A 254 6.84 5.42 6.48
C ALA A 254 7.17 4.13 7.23
N LEU A 255 6.51 3.05 6.85
CA LEU A 255 6.92 1.68 7.17
C LEU A 255 7.85 1.17 6.08
N LEU A 256 9.11 0.92 6.45
CA LEU A 256 10.18 0.44 5.59
C LEU A 256 10.31 -1.08 5.73
N THR A 257 9.92 -1.83 4.69
CA THR A 257 10.02 -3.30 4.64
C THR A 257 11.02 -3.72 3.57
N PRO A 258 11.77 -4.83 3.72
CA PRO A 258 12.70 -5.27 2.69
C PRO A 258 11.94 -5.84 1.48
N MET A 259 12.51 -5.72 0.29
CA MET A 259 12.08 -6.49 -0.87
C MET A 259 12.64 -7.91 -0.78
N GLY A 260 11.75 -8.90 -0.60
CA GLY A 260 12.13 -10.32 -0.50
C GLY A 260 11.74 -10.95 0.84
N PRO A 261 12.53 -11.90 1.38
CA PRO A 261 12.21 -12.58 2.64
C PRO A 261 12.01 -11.59 3.80
N GLY A 262 10.95 -11.77 4.58
CA GLY A 262 10.55 -10.85 5.65
C GLY A 262 9.86 -9.56 5.15
N GLY A 263 9.73 -9.38 3.84
CA GLY A 263 9.07 -8.25 3.20
C GLY A 263 7.56 -8.41 3.01
N LEU A 264 6.99 -7.42 2.32
CA LEU A 264 5.61 -7.49 1.82
C LEU A 264 5.51 -8.48 0.67
N ARG A 265 4.33 -9.10 0.55
CA ARG A 265 3.95 -9.87 -0.63
C ARG A 265 3.09 -9.01 -1.54
N VAL A 266 3.08 -9.35 -2.82
CA VAL A 266 2.11 -8.79 -3.76
C VAL A 266 1.07 -9.87 -4.02
N ASP A 267 -0.18 -9.57 -3.69
CA ASP A 267 -1.33 -10.38 -4.09
C ASP A 267 -1.84 -9.90 -5.45
N PRO A 268 -2.43 -10.79 -6.27
CA PRO A 268 -2.96 -10.39 -7.55
C PRO A 268 -4.25 -9.62 -7.36
N ILE A 269 -4.46 -8.67 -8.25
CA ILE A 269 -5.74 -8.00 -8.40
C ILE A 269 -6.38 -8.57 -9.66
N HIS A 270 -7.56 -9.16 -9.53
CA HIS A 270 -8.30 -9.77 -10.63
C HIS A 270 -9.15 -8.75 -11.37
N ARG A 271 -9.68 -9.13 -12.53
CA ARG A 271 -10.56 -8.30 -13.37
C ARG A 271 -11.86 -9.03 -13.60
N VAL A 272 -12.98 -8.32 -13.64
CA VAL A 272 -14.26 -8.86 -14.08
C VAL A 272 -14.81 -7.96 -15.19
N VAL A 273 -15.07 -8.56 -16.35
CA VAL A 273 -15.71 -7.88 -17.47
C VAL A 273 -17.20 -8.19 -17.43
N PRO A 274 -18.05 -7.23 -17.05
CA PRO A 274 -19.49 -7.46 -16.96
C PRO A 274 -20.09 -7.74 -18.34
N GLU A 275 -21.19 -8.51 -18.38
CA GLU A 275 -21.98 -8.76 -19.59
C GLU A 275 -21.21 -9.36 -20.77
N LEU A 276 -20.04 -9.97 -20.50
CA LEU A 276 -19.27 -10.72 -21.48
C LEU A 276 -19.60 -12.21 -21.36
N ASP A 277 -20.06 -12.82 -22.45
CA ASP A 277 -20.25 -14.27 -22.50
C ASP A 277 -18.91 -15.01 -22.55
N LEU A 278 -18.76 -16.07 -21.74
CA LEU A 278 -17.50 -16.83 -21.65
C LEU A 278 -17.15 -17.52 -22.96
N SER A 279 -18.12 -18.06 -23.70
CA SER A 279 -17.84 -18.75 -24.97
C SER A 279 -17.36 -17.77 -26.03
N ALA A 280 -17.96 -16.58 -26.10
CA ALA A 280 -17.48 -15.48 -26.95
C ALA A 280 -16.08 -15.00 -26.55
N ALA A 281 -15.84 -14.82 -25.25
CA ALA A 281 -14.54 -14.40 -24.71
C ALA A 281 -13.43 -15.40 -25.05
N VAL A 282 -13.69 -16.69 -24.85
CA VAL A 282 -12.75 -17.79 -25.15
C VAL A 282 -12.55 -17.95 -26.66
N GLY A 283 -13.63 -17.86 -27.44
CA GLY A 283 -13.56 -17.95 -28.91
C GLY A 283 -12.68 -16.84 -29.49
N THR A 284 -12.81 -15.62 -28.98
CA THR A 284 -11.96 -14.50 -29.40
C THR A 284 -10.52 -14.67 -28.91
N ALA A 285 -10.32 -15.15 -27.68
CA ALA A 285 -8.99 -15.40 -27.12
C ALA A 285 -8.22 -16.51 -27.87
N ALA A 286 -8.93 -17.51 -28.43
CA ALA A 286 -8.34 -18.60 -29.20
C ALA A 286 -7.59 -18.14 -30.46
N ALA A 287 -7.86 -16.92 -30.96
CA ALA A 287 -7.10 -16.34 -32.07
C ALA A 287 -5.63 -16.06 -31.72
N GLY A 288 -5.32 -15.97 -30.43
CA GLY A 288 -4.00 -15.51 -29.97
C GLY A 288 -3.43 -16.26 -28.77
N PHE A 289 -4.17 -17.19 -28.19
CA PHE A 289 -3.78 -17.99 -27.03
C PHE A 289 -4.10 -19.47 -27.23
N ARG A 290 -3.32 -20.35 -26.60
CA ARG A 290 -3.68 -21.74 -26.37
C ARG A 290 -4.75 -21.81 -25.28
N VAL A 291 -5.90 -22.39 -25.64
CA VAL A 291 -7.06 -22.55 -24.76
C VAL A 291 -7.13 -23.99 -24.25
N ALA A 292 -7.33 -24.16 -22.94
CA ALA A 292 -7.57 -25.47 -22.34
C ALA A 292 -8.57 -25.37 -21.18
N ASP A 293 -9.53 -26.30 -21.12
CA ASP A 293 -10.40 -26.43 -19.93
C ASP A 293 -9.59 -26.87 -18.71
N VAL A 294 -9.89 -26.27 -17.56
CA VAL A 294 -9.27 -26.63 -16.28
C VAL A 294 -10.28 -27.43 -15.46
N PRO A 295 -10.00 -28.72 -15.19
CA PRO A 295 -10.87 -29.52 -14.35
C PRO A 295 -10.98 -28.94 -12.94
N THR A 296 -12.21 -28.80 -12.45
CA THR A 296 -12.51 -28.45 -11.05
C THR A 296 -12.85 -29.69 -10.22
N THR A 297 -12.56 -30.90 -10.73
CA THR A 297 -12.85 -32.16 -10.04
C THR A 297 -12.08 -32.26 -8.72
N GLY A 298 -12.80 -32.52 -7.62
CA GLY A 298 -12.22 -32.69 -6.29
C GLY A 298 -12.07 -31.43 -5.42
N GLY A 299 -12.70 -30.31 -5.80
CA GLY A 299 -12.74 -29.08 -4.98
C GLY A 299 -13.62 -27.99 -5.58
N THR A 300 -13.53 -26.77 -5.03
CA THR A 300 -14.22 -25.61 -5.61
C THR A 300 -13.43 -25.00 -6.77
N THR A 301 -14.07 -24.18 -7.60
CA THR A 301 -13.37 -23.37 -8.63
C THR A 301 -12.28 -22.50 -8.00
N ALA A 302 -12.53 -21.92 -6.82
CA ALA A 302 -11.55 -21.11 -6.11
C ALA A 302 -10.29 -21.93 -5.73
N ASP A 303 -10.46 -23.18 -5.31
CA ASP A 303 -9.31 -24.05 -4.98
C ASP A 303 -8.45 -24.37 -6.20
N ALA A 304 -9.09 -24.60 -7.36
CA ALA A 304 -8.37 -24.82 -8.62
C ALA A 304 -7.55 -23.59 -9.02
N VAL A 305 -8.12 -22.38 -8.88
CA VAL A 305 -7.44 -21.12 -9.15
C VAL A 305 -6.24 -20.93 -8.21
N ARG A 306 -6.42 -21.14 -6.90
CA ARG A 306 -5.32 -21.00 -5.92
C ARG A 306 -4.16 -21.96 -6.19
N ARG A 307 -4.46 -23.22 -6.54
CA ARG A 307 -3.44 -24.20 -6.95
C ARG A 307 -2.68 -23.73 -8.19
N TRP A 308 -3.37 -23.20 -9.19
CA TRP A 308 -2.75 -22.65 -10.40
C TRP A 308 -1.87 -21.43 -10.08
N MET A 309 -2.36 -20.47 -9.30
CA MET A 309 -1.62 -19.25 -8.93
C MET A 309 -0.28 -19.55 -8.23
N THR A 310 -0.23 -20.62 -7.43
CA THR A 310 0.95 -21.02 -6.65
C THR A 310 1.85 -22.02 -7.37
N ALA A 311 1.45 -22.55 -8.51
CA ALA A 311 2.23 -23.53 -9.27
C ALA A 311 3.46 -22.86 -9.95
N PRO A 312 4.69 -23.34 -9.72
CA PRO A 312 5.91 -22.68 -10.22
C PRO A 312 6.05 -22.66 -11.75
N ARG A 313 5.41 -23.60 -12.46
CA ARG A 313 5.55 -23.81 -13.91
C ARG A 313 4.33 -23.37 -14.72
N GLU A 314 3.31 -22.86 -14.05
CA GLU A 314 2.11 -22.37 -14.72
C GLU A 314 2.31 -20.94 -15.22
N SER A 315 1.70 -20.60 -16.34
CA SER A 315 1.77 -19.25 -16.93
C SER A 315 0.48 -18.92 -17.67
N GLY A 316 0.23 -17.63 -17.89
CA GLY A 316 -0.95 -17.15 -18.59
C GLY A 316 -2.06 -16.76 -17.63
N PHE A 317 -3.30 -17.03 -18.01
CA PHE A 317 -4.49 -16.54 -17.33
C PHE A 317 -5.51 -17.64 -17.10
N LEU A 318 -6.34 -17.48 -16.07
CA LEU A 318 -7.59 -18.22 -15.96
C LEU A 318 -8.76 -17.29 -16.23
N VAL A 319 -9.74 -17.76 -17.00
CA VAL A 319 -11.00 -17.05 -17.26
C VAL A 319 -12.19 -17.92 -16.88
N THR A 320 -13.22 -17.32 -16.30
CA THR A 320 -14.38 -18.05 -15.80
C THR A 320 -15.63 -17.18 -15.69
N ASP A 321 -16.79 -17.79 -15.88
CA ASP A 321 -18.13 -17.25 -15.57
C ASP A 321 -18.62 -17.68 -14.17
N GLY A 322 -17.75 -18.27 -13.36
CA GLY A 322 -18.07 -18.87 -12.06
C GLY A 322 -18.48 -20.36 -12.14
N ARG A 323 -18.72 -20.92 -13.33
CA ARG A 323 -19.12 -22.33 -13.54
C ARG A 323 -18.06 -23.12 -14.29
N ARG A 324 -17.55 -22.58 -15.39
CA ARG A 324 -16.51 -23.19 -16.22
C ARG A 324 -15.21 -22.42 -16.05
N LEU A 325 -14.10 -23.13 -15.88
CA LEU A 325 -12.77 -22.55 -15.73
C LEU A 325 -11.91 -22.90 -16.95
N VAL A 326 -11.36 -21.89 -17.61
CA VAL A 326 -10.57 -22.04 -18.84
C VAL A 326 -9.22 -21.37 -18.65
N ARG A 327 -8.14 -22.04 -19.07
CA ARG A 327 -6.79 -21.50 -19.11
C ARG A 327 -6.49 -20.93 -20.48
N LEU A 328 -5.96 -19.71 -20.49
CA LEU A 328 -5.36 -19.06 -21.65
C LEU A 328 -3.84 -19.00 -21.45
N SER A 329 -3.08 -19.61 -22.35
CA SER A 329 -1.63 -19.76 -22.23
C SER A 329 -0.94 -19.52 -23.56
N ASP A 330 0.39 -19.39 -23.54
CA ASP A 330 1.22 -19.29 -24.75
C ASP A 330 0.74 -18.24 -25.76
N PRO A 331 0.71 -16.94 -25.38
CA PRO A 331 0.31 -15.89 -26.31
C PRO A 331 1.23 -15.86 -27.52
N THR A 332 0.63 -15.76 -28.70
CA THR A 332 1.32 -15.59 -29.98
C THR A 332 2.13 -14.28 -30.02
N ASP A 333 3.11 -14.20 -30.91
CA ASP A 333 3.93 -12.98 -31.07
C ASP A 333 3.10 -11.76 -31.45
N ASP A 334 2.03 -11.94 -32.24
CA ASP A 334 1.09 -10.88 -32.59
C ASP A 334 0.37 -10.32 -31.35
N VAL A 335 -0.14 -11.19 -30.47
CA VAL A 335 -0.73 -10.78 -29.18
C VAL A 335 0.28 -10.05 -28.32
N ARG A 336 1.54 -10.51 -28.27
CA ARG A 336 2.62 -9.85 -27.52
C ARG A 336 2.98 -8.49 -28.12
N ALA A 337 2.89 -8.33 -29.43
CA ALA A 337 3.15 -7.06 -30.12
C ALA A 337 2.10 -5.97 -29.84
N ALA A 338 0.95 -6.32 -29.23
CA ALA A 338 0.00 -5.34 -28.72
C ALA A 338 0.54 -4.57 -27.50
N VAL A 339 1.54 -5.12 -26.81
CA VAL A 339 2.24 -4.44 -25.72
C VAL A 339 3.24 -3.45 -26.34
N PRO A 340 3.23 -2.17 -25.91
CA PRO A 340 4.15 -1.15 -26.43
C PRO A 340 5.62 -1.60 -26.44
N SER A 341 6.25 -1.57 -27.61
CA SER A 341 7.61 -2.12 -27.81
C SER A 341 8.71 -1.29 -27.15
N GLU A 342 8.44 0.01 -26.98
CA GLU A 342 9.26 1.01 -26.31
C GLU A 342 9.25 0.88 -24.78
N ALA A 343 8.30 0.11 -24.23
CA ALA A 343 8.23 -0.11 -22.79
C ALA A 343 9.38 -1.02 -22.29
N PRO A 344 9.84 -0.84 -21.04
CA PRO A 344 10.96 -1.60 -20.50
C PRO A 344 10.70 -3.12 -20.54
N PRO A 345 11.74 -3.96 -20.77
CA PRO A 345 11.60 -5.41 -20.78
C PRO A 345 10.96 -5.98 -19.50
N ALA A 346 11.32 -5.42 -18.33
CA ALA A 346 10.76 -5.80 -17.03
C ALA A 346 9.24 -5.56 -16.92
N TRP A 347 8.69 -4.67 -17.73
CA TRP A 347 7.27 -4.34 -17.76
C TRP A 347 6.51 -5.20 -18.79
N ARG A 348 7.07 -5.38 -20.00
CA ARG A 348 6.38 -6.05 -21.12
C ARG A 348 6.00 -7.50 -20.84
N GLY A 349 6.78 -8.18 -20.00
CA GLY A 349 6.59 -9.60 -19.68
C GLY A 349 5.55 -9.88 -18.59
N LEU A 350 5.03 -8.86 -17.90
CA LEU A 350 4.14 -9.06 -16.76
C LEU A 350 2.75 -9.51 -17.21
N ASP A 351 2.19 -10.50 -16.52
CA ASP A 351 0.85 -11.04 -16.79
C ASP A 351 -0.20 -9.92 -16.81
N VAL A 352 -0.15 -8.97 -15.88
CA VAL A 352 -1.09 -7.84 -15.82
C VAL A 352 -0.99 -6.91 -17.03
N VAL A 353 0.21 -6.75 -17.60
CA VAL A 353 0.45 -5.91 -18.78
C VAL A 353 -0.08 -6.59 -20.04
N VAL A 354 0.23 -7.89 -20.21
CA VAL A 354 -0.28 -8.69 -21.33
C VAL A 354 -1.81 -8.81 -21.26
N ALA A 355 -2.36 -9.01 -20.06
CA ALA A 355 -3.81 -9.01 -19.83
C ALA A 355 -4.45 -7.68 -20.24
N HIS A 356 -3.87 -6.55 -19.83
CA HIS A 356 -4.40 -5.22 -20.12
C HIS A 356 -4.36 -4.89 -21.63
N HIS A 357 -3.17 -4.94 -22.25
CA HIS A 357 -3.03 -4.52 -23.64
C HIS A 357 -3.59 -5.53 -24.64
N SER A 358 -3.29 -6.81 -24.42
CA SER A 358 -3.58 -7.82 -25.43
C SER A 358 -4.94 -8.45 -25.25
N LEU A 359 -5.31 -8.89 -24.04
CA LEU A 359 -6.59 -9.56 -23.82
C LEU A 359 -7.75 -8.57 -23.70
N LEU A 360 -7.67 -7.62 -22.76
CA LEU A 360 -8.73 -6.63 -22.53
C LEU A 360 -8.83 -5.63 -23.69
N GLY A 361 -7.74 -4.93 -24.01
CA GLY A 361 -7.75 -3.85 -24.99
C GLY A 361 -7.90 -4.32 -26.43
N ARG A 362 -7.11 -5.31 -26.87
CA ARG A 362 -7.11 -5.75 -28.27
C ARG A 362 -8.16 -6.80 -28.60
N LEU A 363 -8.22 -7.89 -27.82
CA LEU A 363 -9.11 -9.02 -28.15
C LEU A 363 -10.55 -8.78 -27.69
N TRP A 364 -10.76 -8.39 -26.44
CA TRP A 364 -12.10 -8.14 -25.89
C TRP A 364 -12.59 -6.71 -26.10
N GLN A 365 -11.74 -5.81 -26.59
CA GLN A 365 -12.04 -4.41 -26.92
C GLN A 365 -12.71 -3.66 -25.76
N ARG A 366 -12.16 -3.84 -24.55
CA ARG A 366 -12.60 -3.17 -23.33
C ARG A 366 -11.62 -2.06 -22.94
N SER A 367 -12.18 -0.90 -22.62
CA SER A 367 -11.46 0.21 -22.03
C SER A 367 -11.10 -0.10 -20.58
N ASP A 368 -9.96 0.39 -20.09
CA ASP A 368 -9.57 0.26 -18.67
C ASP A 368 -10.17 1.40 -17.84
N ASP A 369 -11.49 1.35 -17.67
CA ASP A 369 -12.27 2.26 -16.84
C ASP A 369 -13.16 1.46 -15.87
N PRO A 370 -13.68 2.07 -14.79
CA PRO A 370 -14.49 1.36 -13.78
C PRO A 370 -15.79 0.77 -14.31
N ASP A 371 -16.33 1.26 -15.43
CA ASP A 371 -17.61 0.82 -15.99
C ASP A 371 -17.40 -0.41 -16.89
N SER A 372 -16.29 -0.44 -17.61
CA SER A 372 -15.91 -1.51 -18.55
C SER A 372 -15.23 -2.70 -17.86
N VAL A 373 -14.43 -2.45 -16.83
CA VAL A 373 -13.63 -3.49 -16.15
C VAL A 373 -13.66 -3.28 -14.64
N LEU A 374 -14.34 -4.20 -13.95
CA LEU A 374 -14.44 -4.20 -12.50
C LEU A 374 -13.17 -4.82 -11.90
N ILE A 375 -12.77 -4.28 -10.75
CA ILE A 375 -11.58 -4.71 -10.01
C ILE A 375 -12.01 -5.60 -8.84
N SER A 376 -11.29 -6.71 -8.64
CA SER A 376 -11.49 -7.57 -7.48
C SER A 376 -10.18 -7.95 -6.81
N HIS A 377 -10.15 -7.95 -5.48
CA HIS A 377 -8.94 -8.19 -4.67
C HIS A 377 -8.86 -9.64 -4.15
N SER A 378 -9.83 -10.49 -4.45
CA SER A 378 -9.81 -11.91 -4.07
C SER A 378 -10.46 -12.78 -5.14
N VAL A 379 -10.07 -14.06 -5.16
CA VAL A 379 -10.65 -15.05 -6.06
C VAL A 379 -12.15 -15.19 -5.82
N GLU A 380 -12.57 -15.23 -4.55
CA GLU A 380 -13.96 -15.32 -4.13
C GLU A 380 -14.81 -14.18 -4.68
N GLU A 381 -14.32 -12.94 -4.53
CA GLU A 381 -15.03 -11.76 -5.00
C GLU A 381 -15.10 -11.75 -6.52
N ALA A 382 -14.01 -12.08 -7.22
CA ALA A 382 -14.00 -12.13 -8.68
C ALA A 382 -15.02 -13.16 -9.22
N LEU A 383 -15.08 -14.35 -8.63
CA LEU A 383 -16.04 -15.39 -8.99
C LEU A 383 -17.49 -14.94 -8.74
N ARG A 384 -17.75 -14.37 -7.55
CA ARG A 384 -19.08 -13.87 -7.18
C ARG A 384 -19.54 -12.76 -8.13
N VAL A 385 -18.69 -11.76 -8.39
CA VAL A 385 -19.02 -10.62 -9.24
C VAL A 385 -19.23 -11.06 -10.69
N ALA A 386 -18.46 -12.02 -11.20
CA ALA A 386 -18.68 -12.57 -12.55
C ALA A 386 -20.09 -13.18 -12.69
N VAL A 387 -20.53 -13.96 -11.70
CA VAL A 387 -21.89 -14.52 -11.69
C VAL A 387 -22.95 -13.41 -11.59
N GLU A 388 -22.79 -12.47 -10.65
CA GLU A 388 -23.75 -11.38 -10.43
C GLU A 388 -23.89 -10.42 -11.61
N ARG A 389 -22.83 -10.25 -12.39
CA ARG A 389 -22.78 -9.35 -13.55
C ARG A 389 -22.91 -10.08 -14.88
N SER A 390 -23.25 -11.38 -14.86
CA SER A 390 -23.33 -12.23 -16.06
C SER A 390 -22.11 -12.03 -16.97
N GLY A 391 -20.93 -12.00 -16.37
CA GLY A 391 -19.68 -11.62 -17.00
C GLY A 391 -18.57 -12.65 -16.82
N VAL A 392 -17.36 -12.26 -17.22
CA VAL A 392 -16.16 -13.11 -17.15
C VAL A 392 -15.17 -12.53 -16.14
N ALA A 393 -14.79 -13.32 -15.16
CA ALA A 393 -13.62 -13.08 -14.33
C ALA A 393 -12.35 -13.50 -15.07
N LEU A 394 -11.36 -12.62 -15.09
CA LEU A 394 -9.99 -12.83 -15.51
C LEU A 394 -9.09 -12.83 -14.26
N LEU A 395 -8.52 -13.99 -13.99
CA LEU A 395 -7.71 -14.26 -12.81
C LEU A 395 -6.23 -14.26 -13.20
N LEU A 396 -5.47 -13.49 -12.44
CA LEU A 396 -4.09 -13.13 -12.71
C LEU A 396 -3.16 -13.71 -11.66
N ARG A 397 -1.89 -13.88 -12.03
CA ARG A 397 -0.81 -14.07 -11.07
C ARG A 397 -0.25 -12.71 -10.67
N ALA A 398 0.24 -12.61 -9.44
CA ALA A 398 0.86 -11.39 -8.95
C ALA A 398 2.26 -11.22 -9.56
N PRO A 399 2.67 -9.99 -9.93
CA PRO A 399 4.08 -9.71 -10.16
C PRO A 399 4.86 -9.88 -8.84
N SER A 400 6.13 -10.26 -8.91
CA SER A 400 6.97 -10.29 -7.72
C SER A 400 7.30 -8.86 -7.25
N PRO A 401 7.64 -8.63 -5.96
CA PRO A 401 8.15 -7.32 -5.51
C PRO A 401 9.35 -6.83 -6.34
N ALA A 402 10.20 -7.75 -6.78
CA ALA A 402 11.35 -7.43 -7.64
C ALA A 402 10.92 -6.93 -9.03
N ASP A 403 9.85 -7.51 -9.61
CA ASP A 403 9.29 -7.03 -10.87
C ASP A 403 8.75 -5.60 -10.73
N VAL A 404 8.01 -5.33 -9.65
CA VAL A 404 7.49 -3.99 -9.35
C VAL A 404 8.64 -2.98 -9.25
N ALA A 405 9.72 -3.36 -8.56
CA ALA A 405 10.91 -2.53 -8.42
C ALA A 405 11.62 -2.30 -9.75
N ALA A 406 11.76 -3.33 -10.58
CA ALA A 406 12.37 -3.21 -11.90
C ALA A 406 11.58 -2.27 -12.81
N VAL A 407 10.24 -2.32 -12.76
CA VAL A 407 9.38 -1.37 -13.48
C VAL A 407 9.58 0.06 -12.99
N ALA A 408 9.56 0.27 -11.67
CA ALA A 408 9.71 1.59 -11.05
C ALA A 408 11.08 2.22 -11.39
N ARG A 409 12.17 1.45 -11.31
CA ARG A 409 13.53 1.89 -11.67
C ARG A 409 13.68 2.24 -13.14
N ALA A 410 12.91 1.60 -14.01
CA ALA A 410 12.88 1.92 -15.42
C ALA A 410 12.02 3.16 -15.74
N GLY A 411 11.45 3.83 -14.73
CA GLY A 411 10.58 5.00 -14.90
C GLY A 411 9.24 4.68 -15.56
N ALA A 412 8.87 3.41 -15.66
CA ALA A 412 7.60 2.97 -16.23
C ALA A 412 6.51 2.86 -15.15
N ARG A 413 5.25 2.89 -15.58
CA ARG A 413 4.08 2.75 -14.71
C ARG A 413 3.27 1.53 -15.12
N MET A 414 2.75 0.82 -14.13
CA MET A 414 1.90 -0.33 -14.39
C MET A 414 0.46 0.09 -14.69
N PRO A 415 -0.34 -0.76 -15.37
CA PRO A 415 -1.77 -0.54 -15.55
C PRO A 415 -2.50 -0.30 -14.20
N ARG A 416 -3.72 0.23 -14.28
CA ARG A 416 -4.52 0.58 -13.10
C ARG A 416 -4.72 -0.64 -12.19
N LYS A 417 -4.50 -0.45 -10.87
CA LYS A 417 -4.68 -1.47 -9.83
C LYS A 417 -3.90 -2.76 -10.16
N SER A 418 -2.60 -2.62 -10.45
CA SER A 418 -1.73 -3.77 -10.77
C SER A 418 -1.06 -4.40 -9.56
N THR A 419 -0.94 -3.69 -8.44
CA THR A 419 -0.25 -4.18 -7.25
C THR A 419 -1.11 -4.08 -5.99
N LEU A 420 -1.22 -5.19 -5.24
CA LEU A 420 -1.80 -5.22 -3.91
C LEU A 420 -0.75 -5.73 -2.92
N PHE A 421 -0.02 -4.82 -2.28
CA PHE A 421 0.94 -5.20 -1.26
C PHE A 421 0.25 -5.59 0.06
N VAL A 422 0.56 -6.77 0.59
CA VAL A 422 -0.03 -7.31 1.83
C VAL A 422 1.03 -7.91 2.76
N PRO A 423 0.76 -7.97 4.08
CA PRO A 423 -0.34 -7.29 4.80
C PRO A 423 -0.12 -5.76 4.87
N LYS A 424 -1.19 -4.99 5.07
CA LYS A 424 -1.11 -3.53 5.22
C LYS A 424 -0.92 -3.16 6.70
N PRO A 425 -0.11 -2.12 7.03
CA PRO A 425 0.00 -1.64 8.41
C PRO A 425 -1.32 -1.07 8.90
N ARG A 426 -1.56 -1.24 10.19
CA ARG A 426 -2.70 -0.65 10.85
C ARG A 426 -2.48 0.83 11.17
N THR A 427 -3.48 1.65 10.87
CA THR A 427 -3.50 3.09 11.14
C THR A 427 -3.83 3.35 12.61
N GLY A 428 -3.19 4.35 13.23
CA GLY A 428 -3.47 4.80 14.60
C GLY A 428 -2.52 4.28 15.68
N LEU A 429 -1.68 3.29 15.41
CA LEU A 429 -0.77 2.74 16.42
C LEU A 429 0.40 3.68 16.73
N VAL A 430 0.97 4.29 15.69
CA VAL A 430 2.07 5.24 15.75
C VAL A 430 1.76 6.37 14.77
N LEU A 431 1.66 7.60 15.27
CA LEU A 431 1.46 8.81 14.46
C LEU A 431 2.69 9.70 14.58
N ARG A 432 3.00 10.47 13.53
CA ARG A 432 4.16 11.39 13.54
C ARG A 432 3.70 12.85 13.51
N PRO A 433 3.76 13.58 14.62
CA PRO A 433 3.67 15.04 14.61
C PRO A 433 4.76 15.65 13.72
N LEU A 434 4.44 16.70 12.98
CA LEU A 434 5.44 17.43 12.18
C LEU A 434 6.39 18.24 13.06
N ALA A 435 5.86 18.84 14.14
CA ALA A 435 6.61 19.71 15.04
C ALA A 435 7.49 18.94 16.04
N ASP A 436 8.41 18.12 15.53
CA ASP A 436 9.41 17.38 16.32
C ASP A 436 10.84 17.90 16.15
#